data_AF-A0A1Q3H147-F1
#
_entry.id   AF-A0A1Q3H147-F1
#
_cell.length_a   1.000
_cell.length_b   1.000
_cell.length_c   1.000
_cell.angle_alpha   90.00
_cell.angle_beta   90.00
_cell.angle_gamma   90.00
#
_symmetry.space_group_name_H-M   'P 1'
#
loop_
_entity.id
_entity.type
_entity.pdbx_description
1 polymer ?
#
loop_
_entity_poly.entity_id
_entity_poly.type
_entity_poly.pdbx_seq_one_letter_code
_entity_poly.pdbx_strand_id
1 'polypeptide(L)'
;MTYEEEKIARDFYAKLQEMFETFDGNVQITIQGAGVHWNCEVIYGQRTCNIYCSKDLPVSKQKPLYMIYFLENTKEIAFGRINDRAVALQSVQSWIGKASIEVMYDNFEFVDLDKRNIIKIQQQILDFVPQLAQHANLELIHEHSDFFELHIHNGNRSCELTGFGINSPIAFTFKVEKTALFESKRGLKELVNMVWHWLIDEWPPSKLEAAFSGLITGKLAYYYEEGRLVQGEFVASWDEVGRFFGDIDSTRFPIKQDVMGLIHAMRGKGYDHHFRAGQSLYNLVLSRARRHGLANNQSFIQFGYQDSLLTVRSHIKGEANTIITKIAYTQALEDLLELLKQEPID
;
A
#
# COMPACT_ATOMS: atom_id res chain seq x y z
N MET A 1 -26.61 -13.19 -16.86
CA MET A 1 -25.59 -12.32 -17.48
C MET A 1 -24.26 -13.02 -17.29
N THR A 2 -23.58 -13.41 -18.36
CA THR A 2 -22.26 -14.09 -18.28
C THR A 2 -21.19 -13.03 -18.08
N TYR A 3 -20.41 -13.17 -17.01
CA TYR A 3 -19.28 -12.28 -16.76
C TYR A 3 -18.19 -12.53 -17.80
N GLU A 4 -17.38 -11.54 -18.09
CA GLU A 4 -16.40 -11.66 -19.16
C GLU A 4 -15.21 -12.51 -18.74
N GLU A 5 -14.89 -12.49 -17.46
CA GLU A 5 -13.93 -13.36 -16.78
C GLU A 5 -14.31 -14.84 -16.96
N GLU A 6 -15.60 -15.16 -16.89
CA GLU A 6 -16.10 -16.50 -17.19
C GLU A 6 -15.80 -16.91 -18.63
N LYS A 7 -16.02 -16.01 -19.60
CA LYS A 7 -15.75 -16.29 -21.01
C LYS A 7 -14.26 -16.52 -21.26
N ILE A 8 -13.40 -15.68 -20.67
CA ILE A 8 -11.94 -15.82 -20.74
C ILE A 8 -11.51 -17.16 -20.14
N ALA A 9 -12.02 -17.52 -18.97
CA ALA A 9 -11.70 -18.78 -18.31
C ALA A 9 -12.14 -20.00 -19.12
N ARG A 10 -13.36 -19.99 -19.68
CA ARG A 10 -13.88 -21.09 -20.51
C ARG A 10 -13.11 -21.27 -21.81
N ASP A 11 -12.74 -20.17 -22.47
CA ASP A 11 -11.89 -20.20 -23.66
C ASP A 11 -10.50 -20.75 -23.33
N PHE A 12 -9.89 -20.28 -22.23
CA PHE A 12 -8.58 -20.77 -21.78
C PHE A 12 -8.63 -22.26 -21.41
N TYR A 13 -9.66 -22.69 -20.68
CA TYR A 13 -9.91 -24.09 -20.32
C TYR A 13 -10.00 -24.99 -21.56
N ALA A 14 -10.77 -24.59 -22.57
CA ALA A 14 -10.87 -25.36 -23.82
C ALA A 14 -9.49 -25.52 -24.48
N LYS A 15 -8.65 -24.47 -24.48
CA LYS A 15 -7.28 -24.54 -25.00
C LYS A 15 -6.33 -25.40 -24.17
N LEU A 16 -6.52 -25.44 -22.85
CA LEU A 16 -5.80 -26.38 -21.99
C LEU A 16 -6.19 -27.83 -22.32
N GLN A 17 -7.49 -28.10 -22.50
CA GLN A 17 -7.96 -29.44 -22.89
C GLN A 17 -7.35 -29.90 -24.22
N GLU A 18 -7.41 -29.05 -25.26
CA GLU A 18 -6.80 -29.32 -26.56
C GLU A 18 -5.28 -29.61 -26.44
N MET A 19 -4.56 -28.83 -25.64
CA MET A 19 -3.11 -28.95 -25.49
C MET A 19 -2.67 -30.25 -24.81
N PHE A 20 -3.43 -30.71 -23.80
CA PHE A 20 -3.07 -31.89 -23.03
C PHE A 20 -3.76 -33.17 -23.51
N GLU A 21 -4.57 -33.12 -24.57
CA GLU A 21 -5.24 -34.29 -25.15
C GLU A 21 -4.25 -35.39 -25.57
N THR A 22 -3.08 -34.99 -26.09
CA THR A 22 -2.02 -35.90 -26.53
C THR A 22 -0.94 -36.13 -25.47
N PHE A 23 -1.12 -35.62 -24.26
CA PHE A 23 -0.11 -35.75 -23.21
C PHE A 23 -0.19 -37.14 -22.58
N ASP A 24 0.94 -37.85 -22.55
CA ASP A 24 1.02 -39.23 -22.08
C ASP A 24 0.99 -39.25 -20.53
N GLY A 25 -0.20 -39.03 -19.95
CA GLY A 25 -0.39 -38.90 -18.52
C GLY A 25 -1.79 -38.45 -18.11
N ASN A 26 -2.19 -38.79 -16.89
CA ASN A 26 -3.47 -38.38 -16.33
C ASN A 26 -3.39 -36.92 -15.82
N VAL A 27 -3.35 -35.96 -16.74
CA VAL A 27 -3.43 -34.53 -16.44
C VAL A 27 -4.88 -34.19 -16.09
N GLN A 28 -5.11 -33.63 -14.91
CA GLN A 28 -6.42 -33.17 -14.49
C GLN A 28 -6.54 -31.68 -14.78
N ILE A 29 -7.60 -31.29 -15.49
CA ILE A 29 -7.89 -29.89 -15.80
C ILE A 29 -9.29 -29.59 -15.27
N THR A 30 -9.40 -28.56 -14.44
CA THR A 30 -10.69 -28.10 -13.90
C THR A 30 -10.87 -26.60 -14.15
N ILE A 31 -12.14 -26.17 -14.13
CA ILE A 31 -12.53 -24.76 -14.20
C ILE A 31 -13.60 -24.52 -13.14
N GLN A 32 -13.44 -23.45 -12.37
CA GLN A 32 -14.40 -23.04 -11.35
C GLN A 32 -14.41 -21.52 -11.19
N GLY A 33 -15.52 -20.99 -10.66
CA GLY A 33 -15.64 -19.57 -10.40
C GLY A 33 -17.05 -19.10 -10.14
N ALA A 34 -17.16 -17.84 -9.71
CA ALA A 34 -18.41 -17.11 -9.54
C ALA A 34 -18.17 -15.60 -9.71
N GLY A 35 -19.10 -14.92 -10.39
CA GLY A 35 -18.97 -13.48 -10.64
C GLY A 35 -17.71 -13.15 -11.45
N VAL A 36 -16.86 -12.29 -10.89
CA VAL A 36 -15.57 -11.85 -11.47
C VAL A 36 -14.39 -12.73 -11.08
N HIS A 37 -14.61 -13.78 -10.28
CA HIS A 37 -13.55 -14.66 -9.79
C HIS A 37 -13.64 -16.01 -10.51
N TRP A 38 -12.89 -16.17 -11.59
CA TRP A 38 -12.79 -17.43 -12.35
C TRP A 38 -11.35 -17.90 -12.46
N ASN A 39 -11.14 -19.20 -12.30
CA ASN A 39 -9.83 -19.81 -12.46
C ASN A 39 -9.91 -21.17 -13.16
N CYS A 40 -8.84 -21.50 -13.88
CA CYS A 40 -8.53 -22.86 -14.32
C CYS A 40 -7.48 -23.45 -13.38
N GLU A 41 -7.49 -24.76 -13.21
CA GLU A 41 -6.47 -25.50 -12.48
C GLU A 41 -6.00 -26.67 -13.35
N VAL A 42 -4.68 -26.88 -13.41
CA VAL A 42 -4.05 -27.99 -14.14
C VAL A 42 -3.13 -28.74 -13.18
N ILE A 43 -3.34 -30.05 -13.02
CA ILE A 43 -2.60 -30.90 -12.07
C ILE A 43 -1.98 -32.09 -12.79
N TYR A 44 -0.70 -32.34 -12.53
CA TYR A 44 -0.01 -33.57 -12.94
C TYR A 44 1.04 -34.00 -11.90
N GLY A 45 0.77 -35.10 -11.22
CA GLY A 45 1.62 -35.58 -10.13
C GLY A 45 1.70 -34.56 -8.99
N GLN A 46 2.89 -34.02 -8.74
CA GLN A 46 3.13 -33.01 -7.69
C GLN A 46 3.06 -31.57 -8.21
N ARG A 47 2.93 -31.36 -9.53
CA ARG A 47 2.92 -30.04 -10.16
C ARG A 47 1.48 -29.58 -10.36
N THR A 48 1.22 -28.34 -9.99
CA THR A 48 -0.07 -27.68 -10.20
C THR A 48 0.13 -26.30 -10.80
N CYS A 49 -0.73 -25.90 -11.72
CA CYS A 49 -0.89 -24.51 -12.16
C CYS A 49 -2.28 -24.02 -11.75
N ASN A 50 -2.34 -22.92 -10.99
CA ASN A 50 -3.59 -22.20 -10.73
C ASN A 50 -3.62 -20.93 -11.58
N ILE A 51 -4.60 -20.82 -12.49
CA ILE A 51 -4.68 -19.74 -13.47
C ILE A 51 -5.94 -18.92 -13.25
N TYR A 52 -5.80 -17.75 -12.62
CA TYR A 52 -6.88 -16.79 -12.50
C TYR A 52 -7.03 -16.00 -13.79
N CYS A 53 -8.25 -15.97 -14.32
CA CYS A 53 -8.59 -15.35 -15.59
C CYS A 53 -9.38 -14.06 -15.32
N SER A 54 -8.83 -12.93 -15.73
CA SER A 54 -9.42 -11.61 -15.48
C SER A 54 -9.30 -10.68 -16.69
N LYS A 55 -9.85 -9.48 -16.59
CA LYS A 55 -9.57 -8.39 -17.51
C LYS A 55 -8.42 -7.54 -17.01
N ASP A 56 -7.54 -7.14 -17.92
CA ASP A 56 -6.57 -6.08 -17.66
C ASP A 56 -7.32 -4.73 -17.54
N LEU A 57 -7.60 -4.33 -16.29
CA LEU A 57 -8.33 -3.10 -15.95
C LEU A 57 -7.52 -1.79 -16.14
N PRO A 58 -6.18 -1.73 -15.95
CA PRO A 58 -5.44 -0.46 -16.04
C PRO A 58 -5.18 0.04 -17.47
N VAL A 59 -5.38 -0.75 -18.53
CA VAL A 59 -5.09 -0.32 -19.91
C VAL A 59 -6.37 -0.33 -20.75
N SER A 60 -6.60 0.74 -21.51
CA SER A 60 -7.79 0.99 -22.38
C SER A 60 -8.09 -0.07 -23.45
N LYS A 61 -7.36 -1.19 -23.47
CA LYS A 61 -7.60 -2.36 -24.31
C LYS A 61 -7.91 -3.52 -23.37
N GLN A 62 -9.18 -3.90 -23.29
CA GLN A 62 -9.69 -5.04 -22.52
C GLN A 62 -9.07 -6.35 -23.02
N LYS A 63 -7.82 -6.62 -22.65
CA LYS A 63 -7.14 -7.87 -22.94
C LYS A 63 -7.38 -8.86 -21.81
N PRO A 64 -7.47 -10.16 -22.12
CA PRO A 64 -7.36 -11.19 -21.11
C PRO A 64 -6.08 -11.02 -20.30
N LEU A 65 -6.17 -11.17 -18.99
CA LEU A 65 -5.04 -11.23 -18.08
C LEU A 65 -5.07 -12.58 -17.37
N TYR A 66 -3.95 -13.29 -17.45
CA TYR A 66 -3.74 -14.59 -16.83
C TYR A 66 -2.75 -14.42 -15.67
N MET A 67 -3.22 -14.63 -14.45
CA MET A 67 -2.38 -14.69 -13.26
C MET A 67 -2.16 -16.17 -12.91
N ILE A 68 -0.93 -16.63 -13.06
CA ILE A 68 -0.55 -18.03 -12.98
C ILE A 68 0.30 -18.25 -11.74
N TYR A 69 -0.11 -19.18 -10.89
CA TYR A 69 0.70 -19.70 -9.80
C TYR A 69 1.23 -21.06 -10.18
N PHE A 70 2.54 -21.26 -10.04
CA PHE A 70 3.24 -22.51 -10.31
C PHE A 70 3.57 -23.19 -8.98
N LEU A 71 2.88 -24.28 -8.68
CA LEU A 71 2.98 -24.98 -7.41
C LEU A 71 3.67 -26.34 -7.58
N GLU A 72 4.45 -26.73 -6.56
CA GLU A 72 4.98 -28.07 -6.39
C GLU A 72 4.70 -28.55 -4.96
N ASN A 73 4.09 -29.73 -4.81
CA ASN A 73 3.68 -30.26 -3.49
C ASN A 73 2.88 -29.23 -2.68
N THR A 74 1.90 -28.59 -3.32
CA THR A 74 1.03 -27.52 -2.78
C THR A 74 1.73 -26.22 -2.37
N LYS A 75 3.07 -26.15 -2.49
CA LYS A 75 3.83 -24.93 -2.22
C LYS A 75 3.97 -24.10 -3.50
N GLU A 76 3.71 -22.81 -3.41
CA GLU A 76 4.04 -21.86 -4.46
C GLU A 76 5.56 -21.81 -4.68
N ILE A 77 5.99 -22.08 -5.91
CA ILE A 77 7.39 -22.00 -6.32
C ILE A 77 7.66 -20.69 -7.08
N ALA A 78 6.72 -20.29 -7.94
CA ALA A 78 6.76 -19.07 -8.70
C ALA A 78 5.36 -18.59 -9.05
N PHE A 79 5.25 -17.33 -9.45
CA PHE A 79 4.03 -16.75 -9.97
C PHE A 79 4.33 -15.91 -11.21
N GLY A 80 3.29 -15.52 -11.96
CA GLY A 80 3.46 -14.53 -13.00
C GLY A 80 2.13 -13.99 -13.54
N ARG A 81 2.20 -12.83 -14.18
CA ARG A 81 1.07 -12.20 -14.87
C ARG A 81 1.40 -11.98 -16.34
N ILE A 82 0.51 -12.39 -17.24
CA ILE A 82 0.72 -12.26 -18.68
C ILE A 82 -0.62 -12.02 -19.38
N ASN A 83 -0.62 -11.18 -20.42
CA ASN A 83 -1.81 -10.89 -21.24
C ASN A 83 -1.77 -11.55 -22.63
N ASP A 84 -0.77 -12.40 -22.87
CA ASP A 84 -0.63 -13.24 -24.03
C ASP A 84 -1.08 -14.68 -23.69
N ARG A 85 -2.18 -15.09 -24.32
CA ARG A 85 -2.77 -16.41 -24.11
C ARG A 85 -1.84 -17.54 -24.53
N ALA A 86 -1.10 -17.39 -25.63
CA ALA A 86 -0.23 -18.44 -26.13
C ALA A 86 0.97 -18.65 -25.19
N VAL A 87 1.56 -17.55 -24.70
CA VAL A 87 2.66 -17.60 -23.72
C VAL A 87 2.16 -18.18 -22.38
N ALA A 88 0.98 -17.79 -21.92
CA ALA A 88 0.36 -18.39 -20.73
C ALA A 88 0.22 -19.91 -20.86
N LEU A 89 -0.36 -20.37 -21.97
CA LEU A 89 -0.53 -21.78 -22.31
C LEU A 89 0.79 -22.55 -22.34
N GLN A 90 1.81 -22.02 -23.03
CA GLN A 90 3.14 -22.63 -23.11
C GLN A 90 3.82 -22.74 -21.74
N SER A 91 3.67 -21.72 -20.89
CA SER A 91 4.24 -21.73 -19.53
C SER A 91 3.62 -22.82 -18.65
N VAL A 92 2.30 -23.03 -18.77
CA VAL A 92 1.58 -24.12 -18.08
C VAL A 92 2.08 -25.46 -18.59
N GLN A 93 2.22 -25.64 -19.92
CA GLN A 93 2.75 -26.85 -20.51
C GLN A 93 4.15 -27.18 -20.00
N SER A 94 5.04 -26.18 -19.98
CA SER A 94 6.43 -26.33 -19.53
C SER A 94 6.50 -26.76 -18.06
N TRP A 95 5.73 -26.12 -17.18
CA TRP A 95 5.69 -26.46 -15.76
C TRP A 95 5.14 -27.87 -15.51
N ILE A 96 4.02 -28.21 -16.15
CA ILE A 96 3.39 -29.53 -16.05
C ILE A 96 4.30 -30.62 -16.64
N GLY A 97 5.07 -30.28 -17.68
CA GLY A 97 6.17 -31.07 -18.24
C GLY A 97 7.40 -31.23 -17.35
N LYS A 98 7.34 -30.74 -16.08
CA LYS A 98 8.42 -30.81 -15.08
C LYS A 98 9.67 -30.02 -15.46
N ALA A 99 9.53 -28.93 -16.21
CA ALA A 99 10.61 -27.96 -16.35
C ALA A 99 11.08 -27.45 -14.97
N SER A 100 12.38 -27.25 -14.81
CA SER A 100 12.92 -26.61 -13.61
C SER A 100 12.57 -25.13 -13.58
N ILE A 101 12.71 -24.49 -12.42
CA ILE A 101 12.42 -23.06 -12.29
C ILE A 101 13.38 -22.20 -13.14
N GLU A 102 14.62 -22.64 -13.32
CA GLU A 102 15.60 -21.98 -14.18
C GLU A 102 15.14 -21.99 -15.64
N VAL A 103 14.68 -23.15 -16.13
CA VAL A 103 14.09 -23.28 -17.48
C VAL A 103 12.86 -22.38 -17.63
N MET A 104 12.05 -22.24 -16.58
CA MET A 104 10.92 -21.31 -16.59
C MET A 104 11.39 -19.86 -16.71
N TYR A 105 12.41 -19.45 -15.96
CA TYR A 105 12.96 -18.08 -16.02
C TYR A 105 13.60 -17.74 -17.36
N ASP A 106 14.24 -18.71 -18.02
CA ASP A 106 14.90 -18.52 -19.31
C ASP A 106 13.89 -18.38 -20.47
N ASN A 107 12.75 -19.08 -20.39
CA ASN A 107 11.76 -19.10 -21.47
C ASN A 107 10.59 -18.13 -21.27
N PHE A 108 10.32 -17.72 -20.03
CA PHE A 108 9.13 -16.93 -19.69
C PHE A 108 9.50 -15.74 -18.80
N GLU A 109 9.73 -14.58 -19.44
CA GLU A 109 10.14 -13.34 -18.75
C GLU A 109 9.20 -12.94 -17.61
N PHE A 110 7.89 -13.19 -17.76
CA PHE A 110 6.88 -12.80 -16.79
C PHE A 110 6.91 -13.59 -15.47
N VAL A 111 7.60 -14.74 -15.44
CA VAL A 111 7.70 -15.60 -14.25
C VAL A 111 8.63 -14.94 -13.22
N ASP A 112 8.08 -14.70 -12.03
CA ASP A 112 8.71 -13.96 -10.93
C ASP A 112 9.35 -12.63 -11.38
N LEU A 113 8.80 -11.95 -12.41
CA LEU A 113 9.44 -10.78 -13.01
C LEU A 113 9.80 -9.71 -11.97
N ASP A 114 8.84 -9.33 -11.13
CA ASP A 114 9.03 -8.30 -10.11
C ASP A 114 10.00 -8.74 -9.01
N LYS A 115 9.92 -10.00 -8.58
CA LYS A 115 10.87 -10.61 -7.63
C LYS A 115 12.30 -10.66 -8.18
N ARG A 116 12.48 -11.05 -9.44
CA ARG A 116 13.81 -11.09 -10.08
C ARG A 116 14.37 -9.68 -10.26
N ASN A 117 13.53 -8.71 -10.63
CA ASN A 117 13.90 -7.31 -10.76
C ASN A 117 14.34 -6.71 -9.43
N ILE A 118 13.59 -6.94 -8.35
CA ILE A 118 13.93 -6.37 -7.04
C ILE A 118 15.20 -7.02 -6.45
N ILE A 119 15.41 -8.32 -6.65
CA ILE A 119 16.67 -9.01 -6.28
C ILE A 119 17.86 -8.41 -7.06
N LYS A 120 17.68 -8.14 -8.36
CA LYS A 120 18.71 -7.48 -9.17
C LYS A 120 19.03 -6.07 -8.65
N ILE A 121 18.00 -5.29 -8.30
CA ILE A 121 18.19 -3.97 -7.70
C ILE A 121 18.91 -4.10 -6.36
N GLN A 122 18.51 -5.03 -5.49
CA GLN A 122 19.18 -5.30 -4.22
C GLN A 122 20.68 -5.59 -4.41
N GLN A 123 21.02 -6.44 -5.39
CA GLN A 123 22.43 -6.70 -5.69
C GLN A 123 23.16 -5.43 -6.16
N GLN A 124 22.55 -4.64 -7.04
CA GLN A 124 23.13 -3.37 -7.49
C GLN A 124 23.33 -2.36 -6.35
N ILE A 125 22.44 -2.33 -5.35
CA ILE A 125 22.61 -1.52 -4.14
C ILE A 125 23.88 -1.93 -3.40
N LEU A 126 24.07 -3.23 -3.21
CA LEU A 126 25.25 -3.78 -2.54
C LEU A 126 26.52 -3.61 -3.38
N ASP A 127 26.42 -3.59 -4.70
CA ASP A 127 27.56 -3.31 -5.58
C ASP A 127 27.99 -1.83 -5.48
N PHE A 128 27.03 -0.90 -5.34
CA PHE A 128 27.31 0.52 -5.18
C PHE A 128 27.86 0.87 -3.80
N VAL A 129 27.29 0.29 -2.73
CA VAL A 129 27.70 0.54 -1.34
C VAL A 129 27.72 -0.78 -0.56
N PRO A 130 28.81 -1.58 -0.70
CA PRO A 130 28.92 -2.89 -0.05
C PRO A 130 28.79 -2.86 1.48
N GLN A 131 29.14 -1.72 2.09
CA GLN A 131 29.07 -1.51 3.52
C GLN A 131 27.63 -1.58 4.06
N LEU A 132 26.60 -1.34 3.22
CA LEU A 132 25.20 -1.47 3.64
C LEU A 132 24.88 -2.87 4.18
N ALA A 133 25.49 -3.92 3.63
CA ALA A 133 25.29 -5.29 4.12
C ALA A 133 25.77 -5.53 5.56
N GLN A 134 26.66 -4.68 6.08
CA GLN A 134 27.23 -4.80 7.42
C GLN A 134 26.57 -3.87 8.44
N HIS A 135 25.98 -2.77 7.96
CA HIS A 135 25.48 -1.69 8.82
C HIS A 135 23.95 -1.52 8.78
N ALA A 136 23.27 -2.13 7.83
CA ALA A 136 21.82 -2.11 7.72
C ALA A 136 21.28 -3.54 7.51
N ASN A 137 20.02 -3.74 7.85
CA ASN A 137 19.31 -4.95 7.47
C ASN A 137 18.52 -4.70 6.19
N LEU A 138 18.79 -5.51 5.17
CA LEU A 138 18.13 -5.46 3.87
C LEU A 138 17.18 -6.67 3.79
N GLU A 139 15.89 -6.40 3.82
CA GLU A 139 14.84 -7.42 3.84
C GLU A 139 13.98 -7.31 2.59
N LEU A 140 13.84 -8.44 1.88
CA LEU A 140 12.88 -8.59 0.80
C LEU A 140 11.59 -9.17 1.39
N ILE A 141 10.56 -8.35 1.50
CA ILE A 141 9.25 -8.74 2.02
C ILE A 141 8.37 -9.14 0.84
N HIS A 142 7.66 -10.27 1.01
CA HIS A 142 6.62 -10.73 0.11
C HIS A 142 5.31 -10.76 0.88
N GLU A 143 4.43 -9.79 0.64
CA GLU A 143 3.15 -9.73 1.36
C GLU A 143 2.14 -10.69 0.75
N HIS A 144 1.93 -10.58 -0.56
CA HIS A 144 0.96 -11.37 -1.33
C HIS A 144 1.19 -11.21 -2.83
N SER A 145 0.95 -12.28 -3.60
CA SER A 145 0.99 -12.25 -5.07
C SER A 145 2.29 -11.65 -5.64
N ASP A 146 2.21 -10.56 -6.40
CA ASP A 146 3.33 -9.87 -7.03
C ASP A 146 3.82 -8.64 -6.26
N PHE A 147 3.32 -8.45 -5.03
CA PHE A 147 3.73 -7.34 -4.18
C PHE A 147 4.96 -7.74 -3.38
N PHE A 148 6.11 -7.33 -3.90
CA PHE A 148 7.39 -7.36 -3.21
C PHE A 148 7.72 -5.98 -2.69
N GLU A 149 8.47 -5.92 -1.60
CA GLU A 149 9.03 -4.67 -1.10
C GLU A 149 10.45 -4.92 -0.62
N LEU A 150 11.38 -4.03 -0.96
CA LEU A 150 12.74 -4.07 -0.41
C LEU A 150 12.82 -3.01 0.68
N HIS A 151 12.97 -3.48 1.90
CA HIS A 151 13.11 -2.68 3.11
C HIS A 151 14.57 -2.64 3.51
N ILE A 152 15.11 -1.45 3.75
CA ILE A 152 16.47 -1.25 4.25
C ILE A 152 16.35 -0.47 5.55
N HIS A 153 16.79 -1.05 6.68
CA HIS A 153 16.64 -0.42 7.98
C HIS A 153 17.92 -0.40 8.81
N ASN A 154 18.05 0.66 9.60
CA ASN A 154 19.07 0.79 10.63
C ASN A 154 18.45 1.57 11.82
N GLY A 155 18.31 0.90 12.97
CA GLY A 155 17.69 1.49 14.16
C GLY A 155 16.25 1.91 13.91
N ASN A 156 15.95 3.19 14.12
CA ASN A 156 14.62 3.76 13.88
C ASN A 156 14.46 4.40 12.50
N ARG A 157 15.44 4.28 11.59
CA ARG A 157 15.33 4.80 10.23
C ARG A 157 15.20 3.65 9.24
N SER A 158 14.38 3.86 8.22
CA SER A 158 14.27 2.91 7.12
C SER A 158 14.07 3.59 5.77
N CYS A 159 14.33 2.84 4.72
CA CYS A 159 14.04 3.17 3.34
C CYS A 159 13.27 2.01 2.72
N GLU A 160 12.21 2.31 1.98
CA GLU A 160 11.44 1.31 1.23
C GLU A 160 11.52 1.62 -0.25
N LEU A 161 11.96 0.62 -1.03
CA LEU A 161 12.01 0.71 -2.48
C LEU A 161 10.61 0.50 -3.05
N THR A 162 10.18 1.44 -3.87
CA THR A 162 8.95 1.34 -4.67
C THR A 162 9.29 1.54 -6.16
N GLY A 163 8.30 1.29 -7.03
CA GLY A 163 8.40 1.66 -8.44
C GLY A 163 9.37 0.81 -9.28
N PHE A 164 9.46 -0.48 -9.03
CA PHE A 164 10.21 -1.41 -9.89
C PHE A 164 9.25 -2.27 -10.72
N GLY A 165 9.80 -2.98 -11.72
CA GLY A 165 9.01 -3.80 -12.62
C GLY A 165 8.02 -2.97 -13.45
N ILE A 166 6.74 -3.34 -13.42
CA ILE A 166 5.67 -2.61 -14.12
C ILE A 166 5.47 -1.17 -13.57
N ASN A 167 5.90 -0.90 -12.34
CA ASN A 167 5.68 0.37 -11.65
C ASN A 167 6.86 1.35 -11.78
N SER A 168 7.80 1.11 -12.70
CA SER A 168 8.90 2.03 -13.04
C SER A 168 8.41 3.48 -13.27
N PRO A 169 9.14 4.52 -12.81
CA PRO A 169 10.52 4.51 -12.30
C PRO A 169 10.66 4.21 -10.81
N ILE A 170 11.86 3.73 -10.42
CA ILE A 170 12.19 3.42 -9.03
C ILE A 170 12.17 4.64 -8.12
N ALA A 171 11.76 4.43 -6.88
CA ALA A 171 11.79 5.44 -5.82
C ALA A 171 12.20 4.83 -4.49
N PHE A 172 12.72 5.65 -3.58
CA PHE A 172 12.79 5.29 -2.17
C PHE A 172 11.91 6.21 -1.33
N THR A 173 11.10 5.60 -0.46
CA THR A 173 10.42 6.31 0.62
C THR A 173 11.28 6.25 1.87
N PHE A 174 11.65 7.42 2.40
CA PHE A 174 12.50 7.57 3.57
C PHE A 174 11.62 7.73 4.82
N LYS A 175 11.86 6.87 5.82
CA LYS A 175 11.00 6.73 6.99
C LYS A 175 11.76 6.81 8.30
N VAL A 176 11.06 7.30 9.31
CA VAL A 176 11.45 7.17 10.73
C VAL A 176 10.35 6.41 11.45
N GLU A 177 10.74 5.35 12.14
CA GLU A 177 9.88 4.31 12.70
C GLU A 177 8.99 3.68 11.62
N LYS A 178 7.77 4.19 11.45
CA LYS A 178 6.80 3.77 10.42
C LYS A 178 6.28 4.96 9.61
N THR A 179 6.81 6.16 9.86
CA THR A 179 6.31 7.41 9.29
C THR A 179 7.13 7.75 8.05
N ALA A 180 6.49 7.80 6.90
CA ALA A 180 7.09 8.31 5.67
C ALA A 180 7.31 9.82 5.80
N LEU A 181 8.56 10.25 5.72
CA LEU A 181 8.92 11.66 5.73
C LEU A 181 8.87 12.25 4.32
N PHE A 182 9.49 11.56 3.36
CA PHE A 182 9.56 11.97 1.96
C PHE A 182 9.86 10.80 1.03
N GLU A 183 9.64 11.00 -0.26
CA GLU A 183 9.97 10.07 -1.34
C GLU A 183 10.96 10.73 -2.32
N SER A 184 11.88 9.96 -2.89
CA SER A 184 12.75 10.44 -3.96
C SER A 184 12.76 9.49 -5.15
N LYS A 185 12.61 10.05 -6.36
CA LYS A 185 12.64 9.36 -7.66
C LYS A 185 13.85 9.86 -8.45
N ARG A 186 14.91 9.05 -8.53
CA ARG A 186 16.20 9.41 -9.15
C ARG A 186 16.89 8.18 -9.73
N GLY A 187 18.07 8.36 -10.31
CA GLY A 187 18.91 7.23 -10.73
C GLY A 187 19.34 6.39 -9.52
N LEU A 188 19.39 5.06 -9.69
CA LEU A 188 19.65 4.12 -8.59
C LEU A 188 20.90 4.46 -7.78
N LYS A 189 22.01 4.82 -8.44
CA LYS A 189 23.26 5.16 -7.74
C LYS A 189 23.11 6.37 -6.81
N GLU A 190 22.39 7.39 -7.23
CA GLU A 190 22.14 8.58 -6.41
C GLU A 190 21.21 8.23 -5.24
N LEU A 191 20.16 7.45 -5.50
CA LEU A 191 19.26 6.95 -4.47
C LEU A 191 20.01 6.13 -3.41
N VAL A 192 20.92 5.24 -3.80
CA VAL A 192 21.71 4.43 -2.85
C VAL A 192 22.62 5.30 -1.99
N ASN A 193 23.22 6.35 -2.56
CA ASN A 193 23.98 7.32 -1.76
C ASN A 193 23.08 8.06 -0.75
N MET A 194 21.85 8.41 -1.13
CA MET A 194 20.88 8.99 -0.19
C MET A 194 20.52 8.01 0.93
N VAL A 195 20.27 6.73 0.60
CA VAL A 195 20.00 5.65 1.56
C VAL A 195 21.16 5.52 2.55
N TRP A 196 22.41 5.52 2.07
CA TRP A 196 23.59 5.48 2.93
C TRP A 196 23.64 6.67 3.89
N HIS A 197 23.55 7.89 3.39
CA HIS A 197 23.61 9.09 4.24
C HIS A 197 22.44 9.17 5.23
N TRP A 198 21.27 8.69 4.83
CA TRP A 198 20.09 8.64 5.69
C TRP A 198 20.23 7.62 6.82
N LEU A 199 20.61 6.38 6.49
CA LEU A 199 20.61 5.27 7.44
C LEU A 199 21.89 5.18 8.27
N ILE A 200 23.04 5.51 7.70
CA ILE A 200 24.35 5.24 8.31
C ILE A 200 24.98 6.52 8.85
N ASP A 201 25.05 7.58 8.03
CA ASP A 201 25.59 8.86 8.50
C ASP A 201 24.56 9.70 9.29
N GLU A 202 23.34 9.18 9.41
CA GLU A 202 22.22 9.78 10.11
C GLU A 202 21.92 11.25 9.71
N TRP A 203 22.14 11.60 8.44
CA TRP A 203 21.90 12.97 7.96
C TRP A 203 20.44 13.38 8.17
N PRO A 204 20.17 14.59 8.67
CA PRO A 204 18.82 15.13 8.69
C PRO A 204 18.34 15.46 7.26
N PRO A 205 17.01 15.47 7.00
CA PRO A 205 16.43 15.84 5.71
C PRO A 205 17.00 17.12 5.08
N SER A 206 17.21 18.20 5.82
CA SER A 206 17.76 19.48 5.35
C SER A 206 19.19 19.35 4.81
N LYS A 207 19.99 18.48 5.42
CA LYS A 207 21.33 18.15 4.93
C LYS A 207 21.27 17.31 3.65
N LEU A 208 20.28 16.41 3.53
CA LEU A 208 20.02 15.70 2.28
C LEU A 208 19.58 16.69 1.18
N GLU A 209 18.70 17.64 1.47
CA GLU A 209 18.28 18.67 0.50
C GLU A 209 19.46 19.49 -0.01
N ALA A 210 20.37 19.88 0.88
CA ALA A 210 21.57 20.63 0.50
C ALA A 210 22.53 19.81 -0.38
N ALA A 211 22.61 18.49 -0.18
CA ALA A 211 23.52 17.62 -0.90
C ALA A 211 22.95 17.07 -2.22
N PHE A 212 21.62 16.90 -2.31
CA PHE A 212 20.94 16.29 -3.44
C PHE A 212 20.05 17.30 -4.16
N SER A 213 20.61 17.93 -5.20
CA SER A 213 19.94 19.01 -5.94
C SER A 213 18.52 18.64 -6.39
N GLY A 214 17.55 19.49 -6.05
CA GLY A 214 16.13 19.32 -6.38
C GLY A 214 15.38 18.36 -5.46
N LEU A 215 15.97 17.86 -4.38
CA LEU A 215 15.25 17.12 -3.35
C LEU A 215 14.37 18.08 -2.55
N ILE A 216 13.12 17.69 -2.31
CA ILE A 216 12.17 18.41 -1.47
C ILE A 216 11.58 17.40 -0.50
N THR A 217 11.88 17.56 0.79
CA THR A 217 11.49 16.59 1.84
C THR A 217 10.16 16.95 2.52
N GLY A 218 9.68 18.18 2.32
CA GLY A 218 8.35 18.61 2.76
C GLY A 218 8.24 18.90 4.26
N LYS A 219 7.02 19.24 4.70
CA LYS A 219 6.79 19.77 6.06
C LYS A 219 7.04 18.75 7.17
N LEU A 220 6.70 17.48 6.95
CA LEU A 220 6.81 16.46 7.99
C LEU A 220 8.29 16.17 8.34
N ALA A 221 9.17 16.23 7.35
CA ALA A 221 10.62 16.13 7.53
C ALA A 221 11.17 17.25 8.44
N TYR A 222 10.67 18.48 8.29
CA TYR A 222 11.02 19.59 9.17
C TYR A 222 10.61 19.34 10.63
N TYR A 223 9.38 18.87 10.87
CA TYR A 223 8.95 18.48 12.22
C TYR A 223 9.82 17.37 12.82
N TYR A 224 10.24 16.41 12.00
CA TYR A 224 11.18 15.37 12.43
C TYR A 224 12.51 15.97 12.93
N GLU A 225 13.12 16.86 12.16
CA GLU A 225 14.41 17.48 12.51
C GLU A 225 14.39 18.26 13.81
N GLU A 226 13.27 18.93 14.09
CA GLU A 226 13.10 19.67 15.34
C GLU A 226 12.74 18.78 16.54
N GLY A 227 12.68 17.45 16.36
CA GLY A 227 12.27 16.51 17.41
C GLY A 227 10.77 16.53 17.72
N ARG A 228 9.95 17.03 16.78
CA ARG A 228 8.49 17.21 16.90
C ARG A 228 7.70 16.32 15.94
N LEU A 229 8.22 15.13 15.62
CA LEU A 229 7.63 14.22 14.62
C LEU A 229 6.14 13.95 14.87
N VAL A 230 5.75 13.61 16.11
CA VAL A 230 4.35 13.32 16.47
C VAL A 230 3.43 14.51 16.19
N GLN A 231 3.86 15.72 16.54
CA GLN A 231 3.11 16.94 16.22
C GLN A 231 2.97 17.12 14.70
N GLY A 232 4.03 16.83 13.95
CA GLY A 232 3.99 16.84 12.49
C GLY A 232 3.01 15.82 11.90
N GLU A 233 2.96 14.60 12.44
CA GLU A 233 2.00 13.56 12.03
C GLU A 233 0.56 14.00 12.27
N PHE A 234 0.30 14.67 13.39
CA PHE A 234 -1.01 15.24 13.68
C PHE A 234 -1.36 16.31 12.66
N VAL A 235 -0.49 17.30 12.43
CA VAL A 235 -0.73 18.36 11.43
C VAL A 235 -1.00 17.77 10.04
N ALA A 236 -0.20 16.78 9.61
CA ALA A 236 -0.39 16.10 8.32
C ALA A 236 -1.75 15.40 8.23
N SER A 237 -2.20 14.76 9.31
CA SER A 237 -3.51 14.10 9.36
C SER A 237 -4.67 15.10 9.24
N TRP A 238 -4.52 16.32 9.78
CA TRP A 238 -5.50 17.39 9.57
C TRP A 238 -5.48 17.95 8.14
N ASP A 239 -4.33 17.98 7.48
CA ASP A 239 -4.22 18.36 6.07
C ASP A 239 -4.92 17.31 5.16
N GLU A 240 -4.82 16.02 5.49
CA GLU A 240 -5.55 14.94 4.82
C GLU A 240 -7.07 15.06 4.99
N VAL A 241 -7.53 15.25 6.23
CA VAL A 241 -8.95 15.47 6.53
C VAL A 241 -9.48 16.73 5.84
N GLY A 242 -8.72 17.81 5.85
CA GLY A 242 -9.08 19.05 5.16
C GLY A 242 -9.25 18.86 3.66
N ARG A 243 -8.35 18.11 3.00
CA ARG A 243 -8.49 17.74 1.58
C ARG A 243 -9.71 16.86 1.35
N PHE A 244 -9.91 15.82 2.16
CA PHE A 244 -11.05 14.93 2.03
C PHE A 244 -12.37 15.70 2.03
N PHE A 245 -12.65 16.49 3.07
CA PHE A 245 -13.88 17.28 3.12
C PHE A 245 -13.91 18.42 2.09
N GLY A 246 -12.75 18.98 1.75
CA GLY A 246 -12.57 20.01 0.73
C GLY A 246 -12.85 19.54 -0.70
N ASP A 247 -12.64 18.26 -1.01
CA ASP A 247 -12.78 17.69 -2.35
C ASP A 247 -14.16 17.04 -2.58
N ILE A 248 -14.95 16.82 -1.51
CA ILE A 248 -16.31 16.27 -1.65
C ILE A 248 -17.21 17.23 -2.46
N ASP A 249 -17.99 16.66 -3.37
CA ASP A 249 -19.01 17.36 -4.14
C ASP A 249 -20.11 17.92 -3.19
N SER A 250 -20.33 19.23 -3.25
CA SER A 250 -21.32 19.92 -2.42
C SER A 250 -22.76 19.47 -2.71
N THR A 251 -23.03 18.93 -3.89
CA THR A 251 -24.36 18.36 -4.21
C THR A 251 -24.61 17.06 -3.44
N ARG A 252 -23.54 16.29 -3.16
CA ARG A 252 -23.60 15.03 -2.39
C ARG A 252 -23.44 15.26 -0.90
N PHE A 253 -22.83 16.37 -0.50
CA PHE A 253 -22.62 16.74 0.89
C PHE A 253 -22.93 18.24 1.12
N PRO A 254 -24.22 18.61 1.23
CA PRO A 254 -24.65 20.02 1.27
C PRO A 254 -24.09 20.83 2.45
N ILE A 255 -23.74 20.15 3.55
CA ILE A 255 -23.20 20.73 4.78
C ILE A 255 -21.67 20.92 4.76
N LYS A 256 -21.02 20.70 3.60
CA LYS A 256 -19.55 20.81 3.43
C LYS A 256 -18.97 22.09 4.03
N GLN A 257 -19.59 23.23 3.77
CA GLN A 257 -19.05 24.52 4.22
C GLN A 257 -19.09 24.67 5.75
N ASP A 258 -20.14 24.18 6.40
CA ASP A 258 -20.24 24.20 7.86
C ASP A 258 -19.21 23.27 8.50
N VAL A 259 -19.03 22.07 7.93
CA VAL A 259 -18.02 21.09 8.39
C VAL A 259 -16.61 21.65 8.21
N MET A 260 -16.30 22.25 7.06
CA MET A 260 -15.02 22.91 6.84
C MET A 260 -14.84 24.09 7.79
N GLY A 261 -15.88 24.89 8.04
CA GLY A 261 -15.83 25.99 9.01
C GLY A 261 -15.49 25.50 10.42
N LEU A 262 -16.10 24.40 10.85
CA LEU A 262 -15.80 23.75 12.13
C LEU A 262 -14.34 23.26 12.20
N ILE A 263 -13.84 22.59 11.15
CA ILE A 263 -12.45 22.13 11.07
C ILE A 263 -11.48 23.32 11.17
N HIS A 264 -11.71 24.40 10.40
CA HIS A 264 -10.86 25.59 10.44
C HIS A 264 -10.90 26.26 11.81
N ALA A 265 -12.05 26.33 12.47
CA ALA A 265 -12.15 26.89 13.82
C ALA A 265 -11.31 26.09 14.84
N MET A 266 -11.36 24.75 14.79
CA MET A 266 -10.51 23.91 15.64
C MET A 266 -9.03 24.08 15.34
N ARG A 267 -8.64 24.18 14.07
CA ARG A 267 -7.23 24.45 13.68
C ARG A 267 -6.78 25.84 14.10
N GLY A 268 -7.64 26.85 14.01
CA GLY A 268 -7.35 28.21 14.50
C GLY A 268 -7.05 28.28 16.00
N LYS A 269 -7.48 27.27 16.77
CA LYS A 269 -7.16 27.08 18.19
C LYS A 269 -5.92 26.22 18.43
N GLY A 270 -5.28 25.70 17.38
CA GLY A 270 -4.05 24.90 17.45
C GLY A 270 -4.27 23.42 17.79
N TYR A 271 -5.49 22.89 17.68
CA TYR A 271 -5.78 21.49 17.98
C TYR A 271 -5.14 20.50 17.00
N ASP A 272 -4.73 20.95 15.82
CA ASP A 272 -3.96 20.16 14.85
C ASP A 272 -2.55 19.82 15.31
N HIS A 273 -2.04 20.50 16.33
CA HIS A 273 -0.79 20.13 17.01
C HIS A 273 -0.98 19.13 18.15
N HIS A 274 -2.23 18.84 18.53
CA HIS A 274 -2.55 18.04 19.71
C HIS A 274 -3.31 16.76 19.39
N PHE A 275 -4.05 16.69 18.28
CA PHE A 275 -4.84 15.52 17.93
C PHE A 275 -4.49 14.99 16.56
N ARG A 276 -4.47 13.66 16.44
CA ARG A 276 -4.60 13.01 15.14
C ARG A 276 -6.04 13.17 14.67
N ALA A 277 -6.20 13.62 13.43
CA ALA A 277 -7.46 13.61 12.74
C ALA A 277 -7.56 12.38 11.82
N GLY A 278 -8.69 11.69 11.90
CA GLY A 278 -9.04 10.57 11.02
C GLY A 278 -10.42 10.77 10.42
N GLN A 279 -10.73 9.99 9.39
CA GLN A 279 -12.06 9.95 8.79
C GLN A 279 -12.59 8.52 8.77
N SER A 280 -13.90 8.38 8.94
CA SER A 280 -14.64 7.13 8.68
C SER A 280 -15.96 7.48 8.01
N LEU A 281 -16.05 7.19 6.71
CA LEU A 281 -17.10 7.71 5.83
C LEU A 281 -17.13 9.25 5.90
N TYR A 282 -18.26 9.84 6.29
CA TYR A 282 -18.38 11.28 6.47
C TYR A 282 -18.06 11.73 7.90
N ASN A 283 -17.62 10.85 8.80
CA ASN A 283 -17.33 11.24 10.18
C ASN A 283 -15.89 11.72 10.32
N LEU A 284 -15.69 12.81 11.06
CA LEU A 284 -14.37 13.19 11.58
C LEU A 284 -14.14 12.50 12.92
N VAL A 285 -12.94 11.99 13.16
CA VAL A 285 -12.53 11.42 14.45
C VAL A 285 -11.25 12.11 14.90
N LEU A 286 -11.25 12.62 16.13
CA LEU A 286 -10.08 13.20 16.78
C LEU A 286 -9.65 12.29 17.93
N SER A 287 -8.36 12.02 18.04
CA SER A 287 -7.81 11.19 19.12
C SER A 287 -6.37 11.59 19.43
N ARG A 288 -5.84 11.03 20.52
CA ARG A 288 -4.41 11.09 20.87
C ARG A 288 -3.62 9.90 20.33
N ALA A 289 -4.22 9.10 19.44
CA ALA A 289 -3.55 8.00 18.76
C ALA A 289 -2.46 8.52 17.85
N ARG A 290 -1.22 8.06 18.06
CA ARG A 290 -0.17 8.35 17.08
C ARG A 290 -0.42 7.63 15.76
N ARG A 291 -0.87 6.38 15.80
CA ARG A 291 -1.04 5.51 14.62
C ARG A 291 -2.50 5.41 14.18
N HIS A 292 -2.73 4.90 12.96
CA HIS A 292 -4.08 4.68 12.44
C HIS A 292 -4.77 3.52 13.18
N GLY A 293 -6.10 3.63 13.31
CA GLY A 293 -6.92 2.72 14.12
C GLY A 293 -7.01 3.20 15.58
N LEU A 294 -8.16 2.94 16.20
CA LEU A 294 -8.36 3.17 17.63
C LEU A 294 -8.27 1.83 18.35
N ALA A 295 -7.46 1.76 19.41
CA ALA A 295 -7.50 0.61 20.31
C ALA A 295 -8.81 0.59 21.10
N ASN A 296 -9.22 -0.58 21.62
CA ASN A 296 -10.52 -0.79 22.26
C ASN A 296 -10.84 0.12 23.46
N ASN A 297 -9.85 0.80 24.04
CA ASN A 297 -10.02 1.70 25.19
C ASN A 297 -9.48 3.12 24.95
N GLN A 298 -9.16 3.46 23.71
CA GLN A 298 -8.53 4.73 23.41
C GLN A 298 -9.53 5.88 23.51
N SER A 299 -9.08 7.02 24.04
CA SER A 299 -9.90 8.21 24.14
C SER A 299 -10.04 8.89 22.76
N PHE A 300 -11.27 9.22 22.37
CA PHE A 300 -11.57 9.87 21.09
C PHE A 300 -12.81 10.76 21.15
N ILE A 301 -12.93 11.66 20.17
CA ILE A 301 -14.13 12.41 19.86
C ILE A 301 -14.47 12.17 18.39
N GLN A 302 -15.67 11.67 18.12
CA GLN A 302 -16.23 11.45 16.80
C GLN A 302 -17.30 12.49 16.52
N PHE A 303 -17.24 13.08 15.32
CA PHE A 303 -18.16 14.07 14.79
C PHE A 303 -18.91 13.42 13.63
N GLY A 304 -20.18 13.10 13.87
CA GLY A 304 -21.10 12.64 12.84
C GLY A 304 -22.00 13.77 12.37
N TYR A 305 -22.33 13.76 11.09
CA TYR A 305 -23.13 14.82 10.49
C TYR A 305 -24.39 14.24 9.84
N GLN A 306 -25.55 14.72 10.28
CA GLN A 306 -26.85 14.27 9.78
C GLN A 306 -27.86 15.43 9.86
N ASP A 307 -28.63 15.64 8.79
CA ASP A 307 -29.73 16.61 8.75
C ASP A 307 -29.33 18.04 9.23
N SER A 308 -28.14 18.51 8.84
CA SER A 308 -27.54 19.79 9.26
C SER A 308 -27.22 19.90 10.76
N LEU A 309 -27.26 18.78 11.48
CA LEU A 309 -26.85 18.67 12.87
C LEU A 309 -25.50 17.96 12.99
N LEU A 310 -24.78 18.37 14.01
CA LEU A 310 -23.56 17.73 14.49
C LEU A 310 -23.91 16.83 15.66
N THR A 311 -23.63 15.54 15.53
CA THR A 311 -23.59 14.58 16.63
C THR A 311 -22.15 14.39 17.07
N VAL A 312 -21.81 14.84 18.27
CA VAL A 312 -20.50 14.63 18.89
C VAL A 312 -20.62 13.44 19.83
N ARG A 313 -19.89 12.35 19.55
CA ARG A 313 -19.75 11.21 20.45
C ARG A 313 -18.33 11.22 20.99
N SER A 314 -18.17 11.24 22.31
CA SER A 314 -16.84 11.16 22.92
C SER A 314 -16.75 9.94 23.83
N HIS A 315 -15.62 9.27 23.77
CA HIS A 315 -15.21 8.27 24.75
C HIS A 315 -13.92 8.79 25.37
N ILE A 316 -13.95 9.23 26.63
CA ILE A 316 -12.78 9.80 27.32
C ILE A 316 -12.75 9.22 28.73
N LYS A 317 -11.62 8.62 29.15
CA LYS A 317 -11.47 7.98 30.47
C LYS A 317 -12.54 6.92 30.78
N GLY A 318 -13.03 6.21 29.76
CA GLY A 318 -14.08 5.20 29.91
C GLY A 318 -15.51 5.77 29.98
N GLU A 319 -15.67 7.09 29.93
CA GLU A 319 -16.98 7.73 29.92
C GLU A 319 -17.43 8.03 28.49
N ALA A 320 -18.65 7.60 28.16
CA ALA A 320 -19.28 7.85 26.88
C ALA A 320 -20.27 9.02 27.00
N ASN A 321 -20.05 10.08 26.21
CA ASN A 321 -20.95 11.23 26.13
C ASN A 321 -21.45 11.43 24.69
N THR A 322 -22.66 11.96 24.55
CA THR A 322 -23.23 12.33 23.24
C THR A 322 -23.86 13.71 23.33
N ILE A 323 -23.47 14.59 22.41
CA ILE A 323 -24.03 15.94 22.24
C ILE A 323 -24.60 16.06 20.83
N ILE A 324 -25.79 16.64 20.69
CA ILE A 324 -26.37 16.98 19.39
C ILE A 324 -26.55 18.49 19.34
N THR A 325 -25.95 19.14 18.36
CA THR A 325 -25.93 20.60 18.22
C THR A 325 -25.86 21.01 16.75
N LYS A 326 -25.87 22.32 16.46
CA LYS A 326 -25.60 22.82 15.11
C LYS A 326 -24.14 22.57 14.74
N ILE A 327 -23.84 22.43 13.45
CA ILE A 327 -22.47 22.28 12.95
C ILE A 327 -21.73 23.62 13.12
N ALA A 328 -21.19 23.84 14.31
CA ALA A 328 -20.46 25.04 14.68
C ALA A 328 -19.49 24.74 15.82
N TYR A 329 -18.42 25.52 15.91
CA TYR A 329 -17.53 25.49 17.06
C TYR A 329 -18.22 26.15 18.25
N THR A 330 -18.28 25.46 19.39
CA THR A 330 -19.01 25.90 20.60
C THR A 330 -18.16 25.69 21.84
N GLN A 331 -18.48 26.37 22.93
CA GLN A 331 -17.78 26.20 24.22
C GLN A 331 -17.83 24.74 24.72
N ALA A 332 -18.99 24.09 24.61
CA ALA A 332 -19.11 22.69 25.01
C ALA A 332 -18.18 21.75 24.21
N LEU A 333 -17.93 22.09 22.94
CA LEU A 333 -16.94 21.37 22.15
C LEU A 333 -15.50 21.71 22.56
N GLU A 334 -15.20 22.97 22.82
CA GLU A 334 -13.90 23.41 23.34
C GLU A 334 -13.56 22.67 24.64
N ASP A 335 -14.50 22.56 25.57
CA ASP A 335 -14.34 21.86 26.84
C ASP A 335 -14.03 20.36 26.63
N LEU A 336 -14.72 19.70 25.70
CA LEU A 336 -14.44 18.31 25.33
C LEU A 336 -13.05 18.12 24.71
N LEU A 337 -12.64 19.04 23.83
CA LEU A 337 -11.32 19.01 23.20
C LEU A 337 -10.23 19.22 24.25
N GLU A 338 -10.38 20.19 25.15
CA GLU A 338 -9.43 20.38 26.26
C GLU A 338 -9.36 19.16 27.18
N LEU A 339 -10.48 18.47 27.42
CA LEU A 339 -10.48 17.22 28.17
C LEU A 339 -9.69 16.12 27.44
N LEU A 340 -9.93 15.91 26.15
CA LEU A 340 -9.20 14.94 25.33
C LEU A 340 -7.69 15.26 25.27
N LYS A 341 -7.32 16.54 25.29
CA LYS A 341 -5.93 17.00 25.25
C LYS A 341 -5.10 16.54 26.46
N GLN A 342 -5.75 16.31 27.60
CA GLN A 342 -5.11 15.81 28.81
C GLN A 342 -4.78 14.32 28.75
N GLU A 343 -5.31 13.59 27.76
CA GLU A 343 -5.01 12.18 27.58
C GLU A 343 -3.59 11.98 27.03
N PRO A 344 -2.90 10.88 27.43
CA PRO A 344 -1.58 10.56 26.91
C PRO A 344 -1.62 10.33 25.40
N ILE A 345 -0.48 10.56 24.74
CA ILE A 345 -0.27 10.10 23.37
C ILE A 345 0.12 8.63 23.46
N ASP A 346 -0.58 7.80 22.70
CA ASP A 346 -0.30 6.35 22.59
C ASP A 346 0.76 6.05 21.53
#